data_AF-A0A9N8F098-F1
#
_entry.id   AF-A0A9N8F098-F1
#
_cell.length_a   1.000
_cell.length_b   1.000
_cell.length_c   1.000
_cell.angle_alpha   90.00
_cell.angle_beta   90.00
_cell.angle_gamma   90.00
#
_symmetry.space_group_name_H-M   'P 1'
#
loop_
_entity.id
_entity.type
_entity.pdbx_description
1 polymer ?
#
loop_
_entity_poly.entity_id
_entity_poly.type
_entity_poly.pdbx_seq_one_letter_code
_entity_poly.pdbx_strand_id
1 'polypeptide(L)'
;MIRIAALFLLFATGFAQDCYDNLTSIYEEIGDDSKVDEPKRFVLCPNTIFDAGFLVPGEGITGGQFPLIPRSNTEYSCGEDGSSANNCIIRGGDFGMMSVPIFFRNDQAVDNVVLKGITFERQEQYGIFLGMPGDIIYEDCIVRDQENLGPVFVNYESEVLDDAQNLDVTFSSSLFSNNTQAARGLGIEFGVMTIRGDAYTKVTVDSCLFTQNQYGNPINAPIGYAIHAYPNTNLILKNSCFVENSFLGGGTVVVAEDSFFALIGANHADGGADFILICDYVARYPTEQDRANLNPTCIPSQSDVCLLQR
;
A
#
# COMPACT_ATOMS: atom_id res chain seq x y z
N MET A 1 61.38 -17.81 24.95
CA MET A 1 61.07 -17.36 23.57
C MET A 1 59.73 -17.94 23.19
N ILE A 2 58.66 -17.15 23.30
CA ILE A 2 57.29 -17.56 22.99
C ILE A 2 56.93 -16.88 21.67
N ARG A 3 56.69 -17.67 20.62
CA ARG A 3 56.22 -17.19 19.32
C ARG A 3 54.69 -17.11 19.37
N ILE A 4 54.15 -15.90 19.36
CA ILE A 4 52.72 -15.64 19.18
C ILE A 4 52.42 -15.74 17.69
N ALA A 5 51.59 -16.71 17.32
CA ALA A 5 51.07 -16.86 15.96
C ALA A 5 49.98 -15.81 15.73
N ALA A 6 50.24 -14.86 14.84
CA ALA A 6 49.24 -13.92 14.36
C ALA A 6 48.28 -14.66 13.41
N LEU A 7 47.08 -14.94 13.91
CA LEU A 7 45.95 -15.41 13.10
C LEU A 7 45.40 -14.19 12.33
N PHE A 8 45.85 -14.03 11.09
CA PHE A 8 45.23 -13.09 10.14
C PHE A 8 43.84 -13.62 9.79
N LEU A 9 42.80 -13.02 10.36
CA LEU A 9 41.45 -13.10 9.80
C LEU A 9 41.49 -12.43 8.42
N LEU A 10 41.37 -13.23 7.35
CA LEU A 10 40.94 -12.73 6.06
C LEU A 10 39.53 -12.18 6.24
N PHE A 11 39.36 -10.87 6.13
CA PHE A 11 38.08 -10.28 5.80
C PHE A 11 37.66 -10.85 4.45
N ALA A 12 36.52 -11.53 4.43
CA ALA A 12 35.84 -11.89 3.19
C ALA A 12 35.71 -10.62 2.36
N THR A 13 36.33 -10.62 1.19
CA THR A 13 36.07 -9.63 0.15
C THR A 13 34.58 -9.70 -0.14
N GLY A 14 33.84 -8.69 0.33
CA GLY A 14 32.43 -8.53 0.01
C GLY A 14 32.31 -8.56 -1.51
N PHE A 15 31.62 -9.57 -2.03
CA PHE A 15 30.94 -9.40 -3.29
C PHE A 15 30.03 -8.20 -3.05
N ALA A 16 30.28 -7.09 -3.75
CA ALA A 16 29.25 -6.08 -3.91
C ALA A 16 28.07 -6.83 -4.51
N GLN A 17 27.06 -7.09 -3.70
CA GLN A 17 25.83 -7.66 -4.19
C GLN A 17 25.24 -6.57 -5.09
N ASP A 18 25.19 -6.85 -6.39
CA ASP A 18 24.74 -5.88 -7.38
C ASP A 18 23.28 -5.53 -7.05
N CYS A 19 23.05 -4.28 -6.65
CA CYS A 19 21.72 -3.73 -6.42
C CYS A 19 21.22 -3.08 -7.73
N TYR A 20 19.91 -2.96 -7.85
CA TYR A 20 19.25 -2.31 -8.98
C TYR A 20 19.09 -0.81 -8.70
N ASP A 21 19.58 0.01 -9.62
CA ASP A 21 19.35 1.45 -9.69
C ASP A 21 18.36 1.84 -10.82
N ASN A 22 17.80 0.83 -11.50
CA ASN A 22 16.86 1.00 -12.60
C ASN A 22 15.73 -0.06 -12.55
N LEU A 23 14.49 0.39 -12.37
CA LEU A 23 13.28 -0.47 -12.34
C LEU A 23 13.00 -1.12 -13.70
N THR A 24 13.41 -0.50 -14.81
CA THR A 24 13.25 -1.10 -16.14
C THR A 24 14.09 -2.37 -16.28
N SER A 25 15.28 -2.42 -15.68
CA SER A 25 16.11 -3.64 -15.69
C SER A 25 15.46 -4.77 -14.89
N ILE A 26 14.79 -4.44 -13.78
CA ILE A 26 14.00 -5.43 -13.03
C ILE A 26 12.85 -5.94 -13.89
N TYR A 27 12.11 -5.03 -14.55
CA TYR A 27 11.00 -5.38 -15.44
C TYR A 27 11.43 -6.35 -16.57
N GLU A 28 12.57 -6.08 -17.21
CA GLU A 28 13.14 -6.94 -18.24
C GLU A 28 13.49 -8.35 -17.72
N GLU A 29 13.97 -8.45 -16.47
CA GLU A 29 14.31 -9.73 -15.84
C GLU A 29 13.09 -10.55 -15.36
N ILE A 30 12.07 -9.88 -14.83
CA ILE A 30 10.82 -10.54 -14.42
C ILE A 30 9.95 -10.92 -15.62
N GLY A 31 10.15 -10.29 -16.79
CA GLY A 31 9.42 -10.59 -18.03
C GLY A 31 9.74 -11.95 -18.65
N ASP A 32 10.72 -12.69 -18.12
CA ASP A 32 11.03 -14.05 -18.56
C ASP A 32 10.01 -15.06 -18.03
N ASP A 33 8.97 -15.31 -18.82
CA ASP A 33 7.90 -16.28 -18.55
C ASP A 33 8.37 -17.73 -18.38
N SER A 34 9.63 -18.06 -18.70
CA SER A 34 10.16 -19.40 -18.41
C SER A 34 10.55 -19.60 -16.94
N LYS A 35 10.53 -18.52 -16.13
CA LYS A 35 11.04 -18.49 -14.75
C LYS A 35 10.06 -17.90 -13.73
N VAL A 36 8.76 -18.02 -13.97
CA VAL A 36 7.71 -17.46 -13.08
C VAL A 36 7.70 -18.14 -11.72
N ASP A 37 7.96 -19.44 -11.70
CA ASP A 37 7.93 -20.26 -10.48
C ASP A 37 9.25 -20.19 -9.69
N GLU A 38 10.28 -19.52 -10.23
CA GLU A 38 11.57 -19.40 -9.57
C GLU A 38 11.54 -18.24 -8.56
N PRO A 39 11.90 -18.46 -7.29
CA PRO A 39 12.03 -17.38 -6.34
C PRO A 39 13.09 -16.37 -6.78
N LYS A 40 12.74 -15.09 -6.84
CA LYS A 40 13.66 -14.00 -7.21
C LYS A 40 13.70 -12.94 -6.11
N ARG A 41 14.88 -12.38 -5.89
CA ARG A 41 15.10 -11.28 -4.94
C ARG A 41 15.76 -10.11 -5.66
N PHE A 42 15.10 -8.97 -5.64
CA PHE A 42 15.56 -7.71 -6.23
C PHE A 42 15.94 -6.75 -5.12
N VAL A 43 17.24 -6.45 -4.99
CA VAL A 43 17.74 -5.48 -4.02
C VAL A 43 17.85 -4.12 -4.70
N LEU A 44 17.02 -3.15 -4.30
CA LEU A 44 17.12 -1.78 -4.77
C LEU A 44 18.29 -1.07 -4.07
N CYS A 45 19.04 -0.28 -4.84
CA CYS A 45 20.17 0.46 -4.29
C CYS A 45 19.71 1.49 -3.23
N PRO A 46 20.31 1.51 -2.03
CA PRO A 46 20.02 2.53 -1.02
C PRO A 46 20.28 3.95 -1.52
N ASN A 47 19.49 4.90 -1.03
CA ASN A 47 19.53 6.33 -1.38
C ASN A 47 19.29 6.62 -2.87
N THR A 48 18.59 5.72 -3.55
CA THR A 48 18.23 5.89 -4.95
C THR A 48 16.79 6.38 -5.10
N ILE A 49 16.61 7.35 -6.00
CA ILE A 49 15.30 7.79 -6.46
C ILE A 49 15.05 7.18 -7.83
N PHE A 50 13.97 6.42 -7.95
CA PHE A 50 13.49 5.80 -9.17
C PHE A 50 12.34 6.66 -9.70
N ASP A 51 12.62 7.49 -10.70
CA ASP A 51 11.59 8.33 -11.32
C ASP A 51 10.72 7.47 -12.26
N ALA A 52 9.51 7.14 -11.81
CA ALA A 52 8.56 6.32 -12.55
C ALA A 52 7.95 7.10 -13.74
N GLY A 53 7.63 6.39 -14.81
CA GLY A 53 7.05 6.94 -16.02
C GLY A 53 5.52 6.96 -16.05
N PHE A 54 5.00 7.42 -17.18
CA PHE A 54 3.57 7.56 -17.47
C PHE A 54 3.11 6.47 -18.43
N LEU A 55 1.98 5.85 -18.12
CA LEU A 55 1.33 4.86 -18.96
C LEU A 55 0.57 5.55 -20.09
N VAL A 56 1.15 5.52 -21.29
CA VAL A 56 0.53 6.08 -22.50
C VAL A 56 -0.13 4.94 -23.29
N PRO A 57 -1.46 4.97 -23.48
CA PRO A 57 -2.18 3.94 -24.23
C PRO A 57 -1.59 3.72 -25.64
N GLY A 58 -1.17 2.49 -25.92
CA GLY A 58 -0.56 2.10 -27.20
C GLY A 58 0.96 2.34 -27.31
N GLU A 59 1.55 3.11 -26.40
CA GLU A 59 3.00 3.36 -26.36
C GLU A 59 3.71 2.64 -25.20
N GLY A 60 2.99 2.35 -24.11
CA GLY A 60 3.56 1.75 -22.90
C GLY A 60 4.02 2.81 -21.91
N ILE A 61 5.10 2.54 -21.17
CA ILE A 61 5.65 3.48 -20.20
C ILE A 61 6.57 4.49 -20.89
N THR A 62 6.33 5.78 -20.69
CA THR A 62 7.10 6.89 -21.27
C THR A 62 7.53 7.88 -20.20
N GLY A 63 8.57 8.68 -20.47
CA GLY A 63 8.96 9.79 -19.57
C GLY A 63 9.58 9.40 -18.22
N GLY A 64 9.93 8.13 -18.02
CA GLY A 64 10.53 7.63 -16.78
C GLY A 64 10.84 6.13 -16.87
N GLN A 65 11.05 5.50 -15.72
CA GLN A 65 11.25 4.05 -15.59
C GLN A 65 9.90 3.33 -15.48
N PHE A 66 9.89 2.00 -15.68
CA PHE A 66 8.70 1.22 -15.34
C PHE A 66 8.33 1.38 -13.86
N PRO A 67 7.02 1.42 -13.51
CA PRO A 67 6.62 1.21 -12.12
C PRO A 67 7.09 -0.16 -11.64
N LEU A 68 7.07 -0.43 -10.34
CA LEU A 68 7.22 -1.81 -9.88
C LEU A 68 6.01 -2.62 -10.33
N ILE A 69 6.26 -3.74 -11.00
CA ILE A 69 5.21 -4.66 -11.45
C ILE A 69 5.50 -6.00 -10.77
N PRO A 70 4.80 -6.34 -9.69
CA PRO A 70 5.07 -7.56 -8.95
C PRO A 70 4.76 -8.79 -9.80
N ARG A 71 5.49 -9.88 -9.56
CA ARG A 71 5.22 -11.22 -10.09
C ARG A 71 5.32 -12.25 -8.99
N SER A 72 4.70 -13.41 -9.18
CA SER A 72 4.73 -14.45 -8.16
C SER A 72 6.16 -14.82 -7.73
N ASN A 73 6.35 -15.15 -6.46
CA ASN A 73 7.62 -15.56 -5.86
C ASN A 73 8.73 -14.49 -5.94
N THR A 74 8.38 -13.21 -5.81
CA THR A 74 9.36 -12.11 -5.86
C THR A 74 9.47 -11.36 -4.53
N GLU A 75 10.69 -11.05 -4.13
CA GLU A 75 11.00 -10.12 -3.04
C GLU A 75 11.66 -8.86 -3.61
N TYR A 76 11.12 -7.68 -3.28
CA TYR A 76 11.71 -6.38 -3.55
C TYR A 76 12.18 -5.76 -2.24
N SER A 77 13.47 -5.50 -2.10
CA SER A 77 14.07 -5.04 -0.84
C SER A 77 14.86 -3.76 -1.05
N CYS A 78 14.56 -2.69 -0.30
CA CYS A 78 15.41 -1.51 -0.27
C CYS A 78 16.67 -1.78 0.55
N GLY A 79 17.82 -1.92 -0.13
CA GLY A 79 19.04 -2.44 0.49
C GLY A 79 18.91 -3.89 0.97
N GLU A 80 19.99 -4.42 1.55
CA GLU A 80 20.05 -5.83 1.94
C GLU A 80 19.14 -6.19 3.13
N ASP A 81 18.84 -5.24 4.01
CA ASP A 81 18.00 -5.46 5.19
C ASP A 81 16.52 -5.12 4.96
N GLY A 82 16.20 -4.48 3.83
CA GLY A 82 14.83 -4.08 3.48
C GLY A 82 14.27 -2.96 4.34
N SER A 83 15.11 -2.16 5.01
CA SER A 83 14.64 -1.06 5.85
C SER A 83 14.29 0.18 5.04
N SER A 84 13.19 0.87 5.41
CA SER A 84 12.85 2.20 4.89
C SER A 84 13.93 3.25 5.14
N ALA A 85 14.79 3.05 6.14
CA ALA A 85 15.91 3.92 6.43
C ALA A 85 16.95 3.95 5.29
N ASN A 86 16.95 2.95 4.41
CA ASN A 86 17.80 2.91 3.22
C ASN A 86 17.30 3.84 2.10
N ASN A 87 16.11 4.44 2.22
CA ASN A 87 15.66 5.55 1.40
C ASN A 87 15.61 5.25 -0.12
N CYS A 88 15.02 4.13 -0.52
CA CYS A 88 14.69 3.82 -1.91
C CYS A 88 13.31 4.41 -2.22
N ILE A 89 13.28 5.43 -3.07
CA ILE A 89 12.06 6.21 -3.34
C ILE A 89 11.63 5.97 -4.79
N ILE A 90 10.41 5.47 -5.00
CA ILE A 90 9.76 5.47 -6.29
C ILE A 90 8.89 6.72 -6.38
N ARG A 91 9.27 7.61 -7.30
CA ARG A 91 8.73 8.98 -7.35
C ARG A 91 8.11 9.31 -8.70
N GLY A 92 7.01 10.04 -8.69
CA GLY A 92 6.40 10.52 -9.93
C GLY A 92 5.69 9.41 -10.70
N GLY A 93 5.45 9.67 -11.99
CA GLY A 93 4.75 8.76 -12.90
C GLY A 93 3.27 8.59 -12.58
N ASP A 94 2.57 7.77 -13.34
CA ASP A 94 1.15 7.45 -13.04
C ASP A 94 1.04 6.54 -11.80
N PHE A 95 1.93 5.55 -11.72
CA PHE A 95 1.92 4.51 -10.70
C PHE A 95 3.31 4.33 -10.08
N GLY A 96 3.37 4.02 -8.79
CA GLY A 96 4.60 3.62 -8.13
C GLY A 96 4.77 2.11 -8.20
N MET A 97 3.68 1.40 -7.92
CA MET A 97 3.54 -0.04 -8.11
C MET A 97 2.16 -0.36 -8.68
N MET A 98 2.10 -1.29 -9.63
CA MET A 98 0.83 -1.73 -10.19
C MET A 98 0.80 -3.23 -10.50
N SER A 99 -0.25 -3.90 -10.03
CA SER A 99 -0.56 -5.30 -10.37
C SER A 99 -1.78 -5.34 -11.28
N VAL A 100 -1.57 -5.56 -12.58
CA VAL A 100 -2.63 -5.61 -13.61
C VAL A 100 -2.31 -6.62 -14.72
N PRO A 101 -3.32 -7.28 -15.32
CA PRO A 101 -3.09 -8.32 -16.33
C PRO A 101 -2.40 -7.83 -17.62
N ILE A 102 -2.40 -6.53 -17.91
CA ILE A 102 -1.88 -6.00 -19.19
C ILE A 102 -0.37 -6.20 -19.35
N PHE A 103 0.40 -6.24 -18.25
CA PHE A 103 1.85 -6.42 -18.31
C PHE A 103 2.28 -7.88 -18.43
N PHE A 104 1.49 -8.80 -17.85
CA PHE A 104 1.78 -10.24 -17.84
C PHE A 104 0.52 -11.03 -18.15
N ARG A 105 0.15 -11.11 -19.43
CA ARG A 105 -1.12 -11.74 -19.87
C ARG A 105 -1.26 -13.21 -19.48
N ASN A 106 -0.14 -13.88 -19.21
CA ASN A 106 -0.13 -15.28 -18.80
C ASN A 106 -0.32 -15.44 -17.29
N ASP A 107 -0.13 -14.38 -16.51
CA ASP A 107 -0.25 -14.41 -15.05
C ASP A 107 -1.71 -14.38 -14.67
N GLN A 108 -2.13 -15.45 -13.98
CA GLN A 108 -3.48 -15.54 -13.41
C GLN A 108 -3.53 -14.89 -12.02
N ALA A 109 -2.40 -14.88 -11.29
CA ALA A 109 -2.25 -14.30 -9.95
C ALA A 109 -0.80 -13.87 -9.69
N VAL A 110 -0.63 -13.09 -8.62
CA VAL A 110 0.65 -12.56 -8.12
C VAL A 110 0.85 -13.00 -6.67
N ASP A 111 1.29 -14.24 -6.49
CA ASP A 111 1.39 -14.91 -5.18
C ASP A 111 2.77 -14.81 -4.55
N ASN A 112 2.84 -14.80 -3.22
CA ASN A 112 4.11 -14.82 -2.48
C ASN A 112 5.04 -13.66 -2.89
N VAL A 113 4.51 -12.45 -2.84
CA VAL A 113 5.27 -11.21 -3.11
C VAL A 113 5.51 -10.43 -1.84
N VAL A 114 6.76 -10.01 -1.64
CA VAL A 114 7.15 -9.19 -0.48
C VAL A 114 7.85 -7.92 -0.95
N LEU A 115 7.40 -6.76 -0.47
CA LEU A 115 8.02 -5.46 -0.69
C LEU A 115 8.50 -4.91 0.66
N LYS A 116 9.78 -4.55 0.76
CA LYS A 116 10.43 -4.14 2.02
C LYS A 116 11.11 -2.79 1.90
N GLY A 117 10.75 -1.83 2.76
CA GLY A 117 11.51 -0.58 2.91
C GLY A 117 11.35 0.42 1.76
N ILE A 118 10.36 0.24 0.89
CA ILE A 118 10.18 1.07 -0.30
C ILE A 118 9.30 2.27 0.02
N THR A 119 9.68 3.45 -0.46
CA THR A 119 8.87 4.67 -0.37
C THR A 119 8.18 4.96 -1.71
N PHE A 120 6.86 5.14 -1.68
CA PHE A 120 6.06 5.60 -2.82
C PHE A 120 5.70 7.07 -2.61
N GLU A 121 6.14 7.94 -3.53
CA GLU A 121 6.05 9.38 -3.39
C GLU A 121 5.52 10.07 -4.67
N ARG A 122 4.47 10.89 -4.54
CA ARG A 122 3.99 11.82 -5.59
C ARG A 122 3.68 11.16 -6.94
N GLN A 123 2.97 10.04 -6.95
CA GLN A 123 2.41 9.48 -8.18
C GLN A 123 1.22 10.33 -8.66
N GLU A 124 0.92 10.40 -9.96
CA GLU A 124 -0.22 11.15 -10.51
C GLU A 124 -1.56 10.43 -10.38
N GLN A 125 -1.58 9.09 -10.39
CA GLN A 125 -2.80 8.30 -10.20
C GLN A 125 -2.80 7.59 -8.85
N TYR A 126 -1.89 6.65 -8.64
CA TYR A 126 -1.85 5.85 -7.40
C TYR A 126 -0.41 5.52 -6.99
N GLY A 127 -0.11 5.61 -5.70
CA GLY A 127 1.15 5.08 -5.17
C GLY A 127 1.23 3.57 -5.39
N ILE A 128 0.17 2.87 -4.98
CA ILE A 128 -0.01 1.42 -5.10
C ILE A 128 -1.37 1.13 -5.72
N PHE A 129 -1.39 0.38 -6.82
CA PHE A 129 -2.61 -0.10 -7.47
C PHE A 129 -2.60 -1.63 -7.58
N LEU A 130 -3.62 -2.30 -7.05
CA LEU A 130 -3.75 -3.76 -7.08
C LEU A 130 -5.06 -4.18 -7.76
N GLY A 131 -4.96 -4.83 -8.91
CA GLY A 131 -6.11 -5.30 -9.69
C GLY A 131 -6.01 -6.74 -10.18
N MET A 132 -5.12 -7.54 -9.59
CA MET A 132 -5.01 -8.99 -9.82
C MET A 132 -5.14 -9.73 -8.49
N PRO A 133 -5.59 -10.99 -8.48
CA PRO A 133 -5.50 -11.84 -7.30
C PRO A 133 -4.04 -12.14 -6.95
N GLY A 134 -3.80 -12.56 -5.72
CA GLY A 134 -2.45 -12.83 -5.23
C GLY A 134 -2.31 -12.74 -3.72
N ASP A 135 -1.08 -12.90 -3.25
CA ASP A 135 -0.66 -12.69 -1.85
C ASP A 135 0.53 -11.72 -1.83
N ILE A 136 0.30 -10.50 -1.34
CA ILE A 136 1.25 -9.39 -1.40
C ILE A 136 1.44 -8.77 -0.01
N ILE A 137 2.68 -8.73 0.44
CA ILE A 137 3.07 -8.17 1.74
C ILE A 137 3.93 -6.92 1.55
N TYR A 138 3.54 -5.82 2.19
CA TYR A 138 4.31 -4.59 2.33
C TYR A 138 4.84 -4.49 3.76
N GLU A 139 6.16 -4.58 3.93
CA GLU A 139 6.83 -4.51 5.22
C GLU A 139 7.69 -3.24 5.28
N ASP A 140 7.51 -2.42 6.32
CA ASP A 140 8.26 -1.17 6.48
C ASP A 140 8.22 -0.26 5.24
N CYS A 141 7.09 -0.21 4.54
CA CYS A 141 6.92 0.67 3.38
C CYS A 141 6.39 2.04 3.82
N ILE A 142 6.66 3.05 2.99
CA ILE A 142 6.18 4.43 3.20
C ILE A 142 5.35 4.85 1.99
N VAL A 143 4.15 5.38 2.22
CA VAL A 143 3.34 6.03 1.18
C VAL A 143 3.11 7.47 1.60
N ARG A 144 3.71 8.42 0.89
CA ARG A 144 3.67 9.83 1.30
C ARG A 144 3.55 10.83 0.17
N ASP A 145 3.20 12.06 0.55
CA ASP A 145 3.11 13.23 -0.33
C ASP A 145 2.29 12.96 -1.60
N GLN A 146 1.26 12.11 -1.49
CA GLN A 146 0.37 11.82 -2.61
C GLN A 146 -0.69 12.91 -2.72
N GLU A 147 -0.88 13.43 -3.93
CA GLU A 147 -1.88 14.44 -4.29
C GLU A 147 -2.87 13.92 -5.35
N ASN A 148 -2.96 12.60 -5.48
CA ASN A 148 -3.51 11.89 -6.64
C ASN A 148 -4.94 11.38 -6.45
N LEU A 149 -5.33 10.40 -7.28
CA LEU A 149 -6.64 9.76 -7.18
C LEU A 149 -6.77 8.94 -5.90
N GLY A 150 -5.69 8.34 -5.40
CA GLY A 150 -5.66 7.64 -4.13
C GLY A 150 -4.27 7.04 -3.85
N PRO A 151 -3.70 7.17 -2.64
CA PRO A 151 -2.38 6.63 -2.33
C PRO A 151 -2.30 5.11 -2.51
N VAL A 152 -3.31 4.38 -2.03
CA VAL A 152 -3.46 2.94 -2.18
C VAL A 152 -4.85 2.60 -2.68
N PHE A 153 -4.91 1.89 -3.80
CA PHE A 153 -6.16 1.39 -4.36
C PHE A 153 -6.09 -0.11 -4.63
N VAL A 154 -6.91 -0.86 -3.88
CA VAL A 154 -7.13 -2.29 -4.07
C VAL A 154 -8.46 -2.42 -4.80
N ASN A 155 -8.44 -2.95 -6.02
CA ASN A 155 -9.60 -3.02 -6.91
C ASN A 155 -9.64 -4.37 -7.63
N TYR A 156 -10.16 -5.40 -6.96
CA TYR A 156 -10.25 -6.75 -7.50
C TYR A 156 -11.65 -7.31 -7.35
N GLU A 157 -12.30 -7.57 -8.48
CA GLU A 157 -13.61 -8.22 -8.56
C GLU A 157 -13.45 -9.54 -9.32
N SER A 158 -13.87 -10.65 -8.72
CA SER A 158 -13.79 -11.96 -9.37
C SER A 158 -14.88 -12.07 -10.44
N GLU A 159 -14.47 -12.17 -11.72
CA GLU A 159 -15.42 -12.35 -12.83
C GLU A 159 -16.04 -13.77 -12.89
N VAL A 160 -15.44 -14.76 -12.21
CA VAL A 160 -15.82 -16.18 -12.30
C VAL A 160 -15.86 -16.83 -10.91
N LEU A 161 -17.06 -17.07 -10.40
CA LEU A 161 -17.28 -17.63 -9.05
C LEU A 161 -16.70 -19.03 -8.84
N ASP A 162 -16.51 -19.83 -9.90
CA ASP A 162 -16.11 -21.24 -9.79
C ASP A 162 -14.57 -21.46 -9.68
N ASP A 163 -13.76 -20.42 -9.93
CA ASP A 163 -12.28 -20.45 -9.78
C ASP A 163 -11.75 -19.15 -9.18
N ALA A 164 -12.53 -18.57 -8.26
CA ALA A 164 -12.20 -17.30 -7.65
C ALA A 164 -10.92 -17.42 -6.82
N GLN A 165 -9.86 -16.77 -7.30
CA GLN A 165 -8.61 -16.62 -6.59
C GLN A 165 -8.71 -15.45 -5.61
N ASN A 166 -8.07 -15.56 -4.46
CA ASN A 166 -8.07 -14.51 -3.44
C ASN A 166 -7.08 -13.40 -3.80
N LEU A 167 -7.40 -12.18 -3.39
CA LEU A 167 -6.43 -11.10 -3.23
C LEU A 167 -6.21 -10.87 -1.74
N ASP A 168 -5.12 -11.42 -1.21
CA ASP A 168 -4.65 -11.26 0.15
C ASP A 168 -3.54 -10.18 0.19
N VAL A 169 -3.80 -9.07 0.86
CA VAL A 169 -2.85 -7.94 0.96
C VAL A 169 -2.56 -7.64 2.42
N THR A 170 -1.28 -7.54 2.78
CA THR A 170 -0.87 -7.17 4.14
C THR A 170 0.04 -5.95 4.12
N PHE A 171 -0.34 -4.90 4.85
CA PHE A 171 0.55 -3.81 5.22
C PHE A 171 0.98 -4.02 6.66
N SER A 172 2.28 -4.22 6.87
CA SER A 172 2.88 -4.45 8.18
C SER A 172 3.90 -3.38 8.48
N SER A 173 3.81 -2.79 9.67
CA SER A 173 4.77 -1.79 10.13
C SER A 173 5.03 -0.75 9.07
N SER A 174 3.99 -0.20 8.43
CA SER A 174 4.10 0.77 7.33
C SER A 174 3.64 2.17 7.75
N LEU A 175 4.07 3.20 7.01
CA LEU A 175 3.77 4.61 7.27
C LEU A 175 3.00 5.22 6.11
N PHE A 176 1.88 5.87 6.41
CA PHE A 176 1.09 6.64 5.46
C PHE A 176 1.04 8.10 5.93
N SER A 177 1.75 9.00 5.25
CA SER A 177 1.87 10.38 5.74
C SER A 177 1.75 11.47 4.69
N ASN A 178 1.27 12.64 5.10
CA ASN A 178 1.19 13.83 4.23
C ASN A 178 0.46 13.62 2.90
N ASN A 179 -0.46 12.65 2.84
CA ASN A 179 -1.26 12.44 1.64
C ASN A 179 -2.45 13.39 1.68
N THR A 180 -2.74 14.06 0.57
CA THR A 180 -3.82 15.04 0.50
C THR A 180 -4.69 14.86 -0.73
N GLN A 181 -5.98 15.15 -0.58
CA GLN A 181 -6.90 15.14 -1.71
C GLN A 181 -6.72 16.40 -2.56
N ALA A 182 -5.90 16.34 -3.63
CA ALA A 182 -5.76 17.45 -4.58
C ALA A 182 -6.45 17.19 -5.93
N ALA A 183 -6.58 15.92 -6.34
CA ALA A 183 -7.18 15.55 -7.61
C ALA A 183 -8.63 16.02 -7.76
N ARG A 184 -9.02 16.37 -9.00
CA ARG A 184 -10.36 16.82 -9.40
C ARG A 184 -10.86 15.95 -10.56
N GLY A 185 -12.15 15.62 -10.59
CA GLY A 185 -12.74 14.81 -11.66
C GLY A 185 -13.57 13.62 -11.16
N LEU A 186 -13.97 12.77 -12.11
CA LEU A 186 -14.63 11.50 -11.85
C LEU A 186 -13.57 10.45 -11.50
N GLY A 187 -13.85 9.57 -10.53
CA GLY A 187 -12.93 8.48 -10.15
C GLY A 187 -11.84 8.85 -9.14
N ILE A 188 -11.98 9.98 -8.42
CA ILE A 188 -11.14 10.27 -7.26
C ILE A 188 -11.57 9.38 -6.11
N GLU A 189 -10.62 8.75 -5.45
CA GLU A 189 -10.83 8.09 -4.17
C GLU A 189 -10.71 9.11 -3.04
N PHE A 190 -11.61 8.98 -2.06
CA PHE A 190 -11.75 9.99 -1.01
C PHE A 190 -10.95 9.66 0.25
N GLY A 191 -9.83 8.94 0.10
CA GLY A 191 -9.01 8.59 1.25
C GLY A 191 -7.67 7.98 0.91
N VAL A 192 -6.93 7.64 1.96
CA VAL A 192 -5.56 7.13 1.85
C VAL A 192 -5.53 5.71 1.26
N MET A 193 -6.45 4.85 1.71
CA MET A 193 -6.58 3.47 1.24
C MET A 193 -8.05 3.19 0.90
N THR A 194 -8.30 2.82 -0.35
CA THR A 194 -9.62 2.35 -0.78
C THR A 194 -9.54 0.90 -1.21
N ILE A 195 -10.46 0.10 -0.68
CA ILE A 195 -10.56 -1.34 -0.93
C ILE A 195 -11.90 -1.59 -1.60
N ARG A 196 -11.85 -1.82 -2.92
CA ARG A 196 -12.98 -2.24 -3.75
C ARG A 196 -12.75 -3.68 -4.19
N GLY A 197 -13.76 -4.50 -3.98
CA GLY A 197 -13.72 -5.89 -4.40
C GLY A 197 -14.89 -6.66 -3.84
N ASP A 198 -14.71 -7.96 -3.73
CA ASP A 198 -15.71 -8.90 -3.23
C ASP A 198 -15.18 -9.74 -2.06
N ALA A 199 -15.87 -10.84 -1.75
CA ALA A 199 -15.55 -11.77 -0.66
C ALA A 199 -14.16 -12.39 -0.74
N TYR A 200 -13.51 -12.33 -1.91
CA TYR A 200 -12.16 -12.86 -2.15
C TYR A 200 -11.07 -11.80 -1.95
N THR A 201 -11.44 -10.55 -1.66
CA THR A 201 -10.48 -9.49 -1.33
C THR A 201 -10.33 -9.38 0.18
N LYS A 202 -9.10 -9.54 0.67
CA LYS A 202 -8.75 -9.39 2.08
C LYS A 202 -7.56 -8.47 2.25
N VAL A 203 -7.73 -7.45 3.07
CA VAL A 203 -6.68 -6.51 3.43
C VAL A 203 -6.44 -6.57 4.93
N THR A 204 -5.18 -6.79 5.31
CA THR A 204 -4.71 -6.70 6.69
C THR A 204 -3.82 -5.48 6.84
N VAL A 205 -4.16 -4.62 7.81
CA VAL A 205 -3.35 -3.45 8.20
C VAL A 205 -2.88 -3.68 9.63
N ASP A 206 -1.60 -3.97 9.78
CA ASP A 206 -0.98 -4.36 11.05
C ASP A 206 0.13 -3.40 11.44
N SER A 207 0.02 -2.82 12.64
CA SER A 207 1.08 -1.98 13.23
C SER A 207 1.46 -0.80 12.34
N CYS A 208 0.49 -0.24 11.61
CA CYS A 208 0.71 0.87 10.69
C CYS A 208 0.39 2.22 11.34
N LEU A 209 1.08 3.27 10.87
CA LEU A 209 0.84 4.65 11.28
C LEU A 209 0.30 5.47 10.11
N PHE A 210 -0.87 6.07 10.30
CA PHE A 210 -1.46 7.07 9.40
C PHE A 210 -1.35 8.43 10.06
N THR A 211 -0.61 9.36 9.48
CA THR A 211 -0.42 10.68 10.09
C THR A 211 -0.43 11.83 9.10
N GLN A 212 -0.96 13.00 9.50
CA GLN A 212 -0.92 14.21 8.69
C GLN A 212 -1.56 14.06 7.30
N ASN A 213 -2.52 13.14 7.15
CA ASN A 213 -3.28 12.98 5.90
C ASN A 213 -4.50 13.89 5.91
N GLN A 214 -4.86 14.46 4.75
CA GLN A 214 -5.97 15.41 4.62
C GLN A 214 -6.91 14.99 3.48
N TYR A 215 -8.10 14.51 3.82
CA TYR A 215 -9.10 14.06 2.82
C TYR A 215 -10.50 14.56 3.15
N GLY A 216 -11.28 14.75 2.09
CA GLY A 216 -12.62 15.30 2.16
C GLY A 216 -12.63 16.80 1.87
N ASN A 217 -13.69 17.22 1.19
CA ASN A 217 -13.95 18.60 0.80
C ASN A 217 -15.47 18.86 0.89
N PRO A 218 -15.94 19.83 1.69
CA PRO A 218 -17.37 20.10 1.87
C PRO A 218 -18.13 20.42 0.57
N ILE A 219 -17.42 20.85 -0.48
CA ILE A 219 -17.99 21.26 -1.77
C ILE A 219 -18.12 20.08 -2.72
N ASN A 220 -17.06 19.25 -2.84
CA ASN A 220 -16.94 18.25 -3.91
C ASN A 220 -16.86 16.81 -3.40
N ALA A 221 -16.55 16.60 -2.12
CA ALA A 221 -16.20 15.31 -1.55
C ALA A 221 -16.58 15.28 -0.05
N PRO A 222 -17.87 15.21 0.30
CA PRO A 222 -18.32 15.43 1.68
C PRO A 222 -17.84 14.36 2.68
N ILE A 223 -17.14 13.34 2.20
CA ILE A 223 -16.56 12.28 3.01
C ILE A 223 -15.07 12.18 2.62
N GLY A 224 -14.22 12.14 3.63
CA GLY A 224 -12.81 11.78 3.59
C GLY A 224 -12.53 10.69 4.63
N TYR A 225 -11.57 9.81 4.37
CA TYR A 225 -11.23 8.70 5.27
C TYR A 225 -9.77 8.28 5.19
N ALA A 226 -9.27 7.59 6.20
CA ALA A 226 -7.99 6.87 6.09
C ALA A 226 -8.18 5.58 5.29
N ILE A 227 -9.17 4.76 5.67
CA ILE A 227 -9.45 3.47 5.04
C ILE A 227 -10.94 3.37 4.73
N HIS A 228 -11.28 2.96 3.51
CA HIS A 228 -12.64 2.59 3.14
C HIS A 228 -12.69 1.18 2.56
N ALA A 229 -13.44 0.30 3.22
CA ALA A 229 -13.75 -1.04 2.76
C ALA A 229 -15.16 -1.07 2.13
N TYR A 230 -15.23 -1.33 0.83
CA TYR A 230 -16.49 -1.48 0.08
C TYR A 230 -17.19 -2.81 0.41
N PRO A 231 -18.49 -2.95 0.06
CA PRO A 231 -19.26 -4.12 0.42
C PRO A 231 -18.61 -5.44 0.02
N ASN A 232 -18.86 -6.48 0.82
CA ASN A 232 -18.32 -7.82 0.65
C ASN A 232 -16.80 -7.96 0.77
N THR A 233 -16.03 -6.93 1.13
CA THR A 233 -14.57 -7.07 1.33
C THR A 233 -14.23 -7.52 2.75
N ASN A 234 -13.00 -8.03 2.97
CA ASN A 234 -12.51 -8.41 4.29
C ASN A 234 -11.42 -7.44 4.76
N LEU A 235 -11.68 -6.65 5.80
CA LEU A 235 -10.69 -5.78 6.43
C LEU A 235 -10.32 -6.27 7.83
N ILE A 236 -9.04 -6.49 8.06
CA ILE A 236 -8.48 -6.80 9.38
C ILE A 236 -7.55 -5.67 9.81
N LEU A 237 -7.89 -4.99 10.90
CA LEU A 237 -7.11 -3.87 11.42
C LEU A 237 -6.51 -4.22 12.78
N LYS A 238 -5.18 -4.15 12.87
CA LYS A 238 -4.42 -4.57 14.04
C LYS A 238 -3.43 -3.51 14.49
N ASN A 239 -3.40 -3.22 15.78
CA ASN A 239 -2.39 -2.38 16.45
C ASN A 239 -2.03 -1.08 15.70
N SER A 240 -2.96 -0.49 14.96
CA SER A 240 -2.68 0.62 14.05
C SER A 240 -3.09 1.97 14.64
N CYS A 241 -2.35 3.01 14.28
CA CYS A 241 -2.57 4.36 14.78
C CYS A 241 -2.97 5.33 13.66
N PHE A 242 -3.91 6.21 13.96
CA PHE A 242 -4.33 7.32 13.10
C PHE A 242 -4.17 8.62 13.90
N VAL A 243 -3.12 9.39 13.64
CA VAL A 243 -2.72 10.53 14.48
C VAL A 243 -2.63 11.79 13.64
N GLU A 244 -3.15 12.92 14.10
CA GLU A 244 -3.02 14.23 13.41
C GLU A 244 -3.48 14.21 11.94
N ASN A 245 -4.46 13.37 11.61
CA ASN A 245 -5.08 13.43 10.29
C ASN A 245 -6.08 14.59 10.23
N SER A 246 -6.72 14.81 9.08
CA SER A 246 -7.83 15.74 8.90
C SER A 246 -8.79 15.14 7.89
N PHE A 247 -9.80 14.45 8.39
CA PHE A 247 -10.83 13.79 7.58
C PHE A 247 -12.18 14.47 7.78
N LEU A 248 -12.95 14.59 6.70
CA LEU A 248 -14.32 15.10 6.76
C LEU A 248 -15.35 13.96 6.76
N GLY A 249 -16.39 14.01 7.59
CA GLY A 249 -17.58 13.16 7.39
C GLY A 249 -17.59 11.85 8.19
N GLY A 250 -17.73 10.69 7.54
CA GLY A 250 -18.18 9.44 8.19
C GLY A 250 -17.37 8.99 9.42
N GLY A 251 -16.09 8.68 9.24
CA GLY A 251 -15.18 8.27 10.30
C GLY A 251 -13.77 8.05 9.76
N THR A 252 -12.79 7.85 10.65
CA THR A 252 -11.39 7.56 10.28
C THR A 252 -11.30 6.30 9.41
N VAL A 253 -12.04 5.24 9.81
CA VAL A 253 -12.22 4.01 9.02
C VAL A 253 -13.69 3.90 8.65
N VAL A 254 -13.98 3.70 7.37
CA VAL A 254 -15.33 3.51 6.85
C VAL A 254 -15.47 2.07 6.38
N VAL A 255 -16.49 1.38 6.89
CA VAL A 255 -16.78 -0.01 6.53
C VAL A 255 -18.21 -0.08 6.00
N ALA A 256 -18.34 -0.53 4.75
CA ALA A 256 -19.64 -0.71 4.11
C ALA A 256 -20.35 -1.99 4.61
N GLU A 257 -21.58 -2.18 4.16
CA GLU A 257 -22.40 -3.36 4.48
C GLU A 257 -21.73 -4.66 4.02
N ASP A 258 -22.11 -5.79 4.64
CA ASP A 258 -21.67 -7.15 4.31
C ASP A 258 -20.15 -7.41 4.24
N SER A 259 -19.34 -6.41 4.60
CA SER A 259 -17.91 -6.52 4.69
C SER A 259 -17.56 -7.21 6.01
N PHE A 260 -16.66 -8.19 5.96
CA PHE A 260 -16.06 -8.72 7.17
C PHE A 260 -15.10 -7.69 7.72
N PHE A 261 -15.25 -7.35 9.00
CA PHE A 261 -14.39 -6.40 9.69
C PHE A 261 -13.96 -6.94 11.04
N ALA A 262 -12.65 -6.99 11.26
CA ALA A 262 -12.06 -7.41 12.53
C ALA A 262 -11.09 -6.36 13.07
N LEU A 263 -11.30 -5.99 14.35
CA LEU A 263 -10.41 -5.12 15.13
C LEU A 263 -9.66 -5.96 16.17
N ILE A 264 -8.34 -6.00 16.07
CA ILE A 264 -7.49 -6.81 16.95
C ILE A 264 -6.41 -5.95 17.61
N GLY A 265 -6.22 -6.12 18.91
CA GLY A 265 -5.15 -5.44 19.64
C GLY A 265 -5.43 -3.97 19.95
N ALA A 266 -4.38 -3.15 20.00
CA ALA A 266 -4.45 -1.77 20.47
C ALA A 266 -4.51 -0.79 19.29
N ASN A 267 -5.70 -0.64 18.71
CA ASN A 267 -5.92 0.37 17.66
C ASN A 267 -6.28 1.73 18.28
N HIS A 268 -5.78 2.82 17.70
CA HIS A 268 -5.94 4.17 18.21
C HIS A 268 -6.21 5.19 17.11
N ALA A 269 -7.11 6.13 17.35
CA ALA A 269 -7.28 7.32 16.51
C ALA A 269 -7.35 8.58 17.37
N ASP A 270 -6.58 9.60 16.98
CA ASP A 270 -6.63 10.95 17.50
C ASP A 270 -6.72 11.92 16.33
N GLY A 271 -7.73 12.76 16.41
CA GLY A 271 -8.05 13.69 15.35
C GLY A 271 -7.49 15.09 15.48
N GLY A 272 -6.93 15.45 16.63
CA GLY A 272 -6.64 16.86 16.87
C GLY A 272 -7.91 17.73 16.82
N ALA A 273 -7.71 19.04 16.66
CA ALA A 273 -8.74 20.04 16.98
C ALA A 273 -9.82 20.26 15.90
N ASP A 274 -9.57 19.88 14.65
CA ASP A 274 -10.45 20.20 13.50
C ASP A 274 -11.25 18.99 12.99
N PHE A 275 -11.46 17.99 13.86
CA PHE A 275 -12.22 16.78 13.54
C PHE A 275 -13.72 17.04 13.47
N ILE A 276 -14.26 17.02 12.25
CA ILE A 276 -15.71 16.99 11.99
C ILE A 276 -16.06 15.61 11.44
N LEU A 277 -15.97 14.60 12.32
CA LEU A 277 -16.40 13.24 12.02
C LEU A 277 -17.75 12.93 12.69
N ILE A 278 -18.55 12.08 12.04
CA ILE A 278 -19.76 11.51 12.64
C ILE A 278 -19.36 10.47 13.70
N CYS A 279 -18.35 9.66 13.39
CA CYS A 279 -17.73 8.70 14.29
C CYS A 279 -16.24 9.01 14.45
N ASP A 280 -15.74 9.11 15.68
CA ASP A 280 -14.33 9.42 15.94
C ASP A 280 -13.36 8.40 15.31
N TYR A 281 -13.76 7.12 15.29
CA TYR A 281 -12.93 6.02 14.82
C TYR A 281 -13.52 5.25 13.63
N VAL A 282 -14.36 4.23 13.85
CA VAL A 282 -14.99 3.48 12.74
C VAL A 282 -16.43 3.90 12.56
N ALA A 283 -16.80 4.22 11.32
CA ALA A 283 -18.17 4.36 10.86
C ALA A 283 -18.58 3.13 10.05
N ARG A 284 -19.48 2.32 10.59
CA ARG A 284 -20.06 1.18 9.89
C ARG A 284 -21.44 1.54 9.36
N TYR A 285 -21.67 1.29 8.07
CA TYR A 285 -22.99 1.47 7.46
C TYR A 285 -23.66 0.11 7.25
N PRO A 286 -24.64 -0.27 8.08
CA PRO A 286 -25.25 -1.59 8.00
C PRO A 286 -26.10 -1.80 6.74
N THR A 287 -26.60 -0.70 6.15
CA THR A 287 -27.41 -0.72 4.93
C THR A 287 -26.99 0.40 3.97
N GLU A 288 -27.26 0.22 2.68
CA GLU A 288 -27.13 1.31 1.68
C GLU A 288 -27.96 2.56 2.06
N GLN A 289 -29.13 2.38 2.67
CA GLN A 289 -29.98 3.47 3.13
C GLN A 289 -29.32 4.25 4.28
N ASP A 290 -28.64 3.59 5.22
CA ASP A 290 -27.89 4.26 6.28
C ASP A 290 -26.73 5.09 5.70
N ARG A 291 -26.06 4.55 4.68
CA ARG A 291 -25.02 5.29 3.93
C ARG A 291 -25.58 6.53 3.24
N ALA A 292 -26.71 6.38 2.53
CA ALA A 292 -27.37 7.48 1.83
C ALA A 292 -27.82 8.61 2.79
N ASN A 293 -28.20 8.26 4.02
CA ASN A 293 -28.62 9.24 5.04
C ASN A 293 -27.50 9.68 5.99
N LEU A 294 -26.26 9.21 5.79
CA LEU A 294 -25.13 9.46 6.68
C LEU A 294 -25.44 9.09 8.15
N ASN A 295 -26.04 7.91 8.37
CA ASN A 295 -26.43 7.40 9.68
C ASN A 295 -25.62 6.14 10.07
N PRO A 296 -24.30 6.27 10.34
CA PRO A 296 -23.46 5.12 10.67
C PRO A 296 -23.70 4.61 12.10
N THR A 297 -23.30 3.36 12.35
CA THR A 297 -23.01 2.85 13.69
C THR A 297 -21.54 3.12 14.02
N CYS A 298 -21.30 3.86 15.10
CA CYS A 298 -19.94 4.21 15.52
C CYS A 298 -19.30 3.12 16.38
N ILE A 299 -18.06 2.72 16.05
CA ILE A 299 -17.24 1.82 16.86
C ILE A 299 -16.05 2.63 17.40
N PRO A 300 -15.88 2.74 18.73
CA PRO A 300 -14.81 3.53 19.32
C PRO A 300 -13.45 2.86 19.17
N SER A 301 -12.39 3.64 19.41
CA SER A 301 -11.02 3.15 19.54
C SER A 301 -10.87 2.06 20.61
N GLN A 302 -9.85 1.20 20.49
CA GLN A 302 -9.50 0.18 21.48
C GLN A 302 -8.42 0.63 22.47
N SER A 303 -7.79 1.78 22.22
CA SER A 303 -6.75 2.39 23.06
C SER A 303 -6.88 3.92 23.09
N ASP A 304 -6.59 4.51 24.25
CA ASP A 304 -6.53 5.98 24.42
C ASP A 304 -5.21 6.59 23.97
N VAL A 305 -4.19 5.76 23.71
CA VAL A 305 -2.86 6.21 23.26
C VAL A 305 -2.37 5.42 22.05
N CYS A 306 -1.65 6.10 21.17
CA CYS A 306 -0.88 5.42 20.12
C CYS A 306 0.36 4.75 20.71
N LEU A 307 0.51 3.44 20.48
CA LEU A 307 1.67 2.65 20.94
C LEU A 307 2.79 2.54 19.90
N LEU A 308 2.53 3.00 18.67
CA LEU A 308 3.52 3.05 17.60
C LEU A 308 4.30 4.37 17.70
N GLN A 309 5.46 4.33 18.35
CA GLN A 309 6.45 5.41 18.26
C GLN A 309 7.54 4.94 17.30
N ARG A 310 7.64 5.58 16.13
CA ARG A 310 8.81 5.44 15.24
C ARG A 310 9.83 6.52 15.55
#